data_AF-A0A9D5NQQ6-F1
#
_entry.id   AF-A0A9D5NQQ6-F1
#
_cell.length_a   1.000
_cell.length_b   1.000
_cell.length_c   1.000
_cell.angle_alpha   90.00
_cell.angle_beta   90.00
_cell.angle_gamma   90.00
#
_symmetry.space_group_name_H-M   'P 1'
#
loop_
_entity.id
_entity.type
_entity.pdbx_description
1 polymer ?
#
loop_
_entity_poly.entity_id
_entity_poly.type
_entity_poly.pdbx_seq_one_letter_code
_entity_poly.pdbx_strand_id
1 'polypeptide(L)'
;MKLFLTTLLVTLAMHASADTYLDMEPVTMEVPEMEAKLVKLDAQPAAYVNALAHNMSMETTTNSWKPDFDFFKSKTNPGVKPYKFMDDITFAGIPLFVAGIIAKSEKNAFKQQAKHSLVTSFKTGIDDYTQFFGPAAVVGLKLGGYEGRSDWPRLLANAGMSYGIMALLVNTIKNTAKEMRPDGSTANSWPSGHTATAFVGATMLHKEYGLTRSPWFSVAGYGVATATGVMRVLNNRHWISDVLSGAGIGIMSTELGYALCDLMFKGKGLLRNDIPGMASVIDHPSFFSINMGIGLGSRNLDFDMTDFGWADNMNLKFRASTAVSAEGAYFFNPYVGVGGRLRVKSSPINGWNDIVDRGWDDAFYFYTDEDGTIDPDVEEALSDIDFVIESDHLTEFAADLGVYFNFPLSDRFALGTKVLIGRSIMQELSLEGRLSGNSLIPDGNYQYHVDNSRPFSTEWDYFTVSGNNTMKYGTGISLTYAYKQNFSWKVFIDYDFARKTYTMNYDTGGFFKDLFPVDMASISPAEYKEWFTAEKSIKKNMNSFVLGASFAINF
;
A
#
# COMPACT_ATOMS: atom_id res chain seq x y z
N MET A 1 -36.51 0.29 8.65
CA MET A 1 -35.48 -0.28 9.55
C MET A 1 -35.33 -1.79 9.38
N LYS A 2 -36.39 -2.62 9.56
CA LYS A 2 -36.34 -4.07 9.25
C LYS A 2 -35.94 -4.34 7.79
N LEU A 3 -36.58 -3.67 6.82
CA LEU A 3 -36.27 -3.84 5.39
C LEU A 3 -34.81 -3.49 5.05
N PHE A 4 -34.24 -2.43 5.64
CA PHE A 4 -32.85 -2.02 5.43
C PHE A 4 -31.84 -3.00 6.04
N LEU A 5 -32.13 -3.54 7.23
CA LEU A 5 -31.32 -4.60 7.84
C LEU A 5 -31.39 -5.91 7.04
N THR A 6 -32.56 -6.26 6.50
CA THR A 6 -32.73 -7.46 5.68
C THR A 6 -32.00 -7.31 4.35
N THR A 7 -32.06 -6.14 3.70
CA THR A 7 -31.28 -5.88 2.48
C THR A 7 -29.78 -5.94 2.76
N LEU A 8 -29.29 -5.35 3.86
CA LEU A 8 -27.88 -5.41 4.24
C LEU A 8 -27.39 -6.85 4.51
N LEU A 9 -28.19 -7.66 5.22
CA LEU A 9 -27.92 -9.08 5.47
C LEU A 9 -27.93 -9.92 4.19
N VAL A 10 -28.84 -9.64 3.27
CA VAL A 10 -28.90 -10.30 1.96
C VAL A 10 -27.73 -9.88 1.08
N THR A 11 -27.29 -8.63 1.11
CA THR A 11 -26.10 -8.18 0.35
C THR A 11 -24.80 -8.76 0.92
N LEU A 12 -24.69 -8.91 2.25
CA LEU A 12 -23.57 -9.59 2.91
C LEU A 12 -23.57 -11.11 2.62
N ALA A 13 -24.73 -11.74 2.53
CA ALA A 13 -24.85 -13.16 2.17
C ALA A 13 -24.64 -13.41 0.66
N MET A 14 -25.08 -12.50 -0.21
CA MET A 14 -24.93 -12.63 -1.67
C MET A 14 -23.51 -12.35 -2.17
N HIS A 15 -22.68 -11.61 -1.42
CA HIS A 15 -21.23 -11.53 -1.70
C HIS A 15 -20.45 -12.76 -1.23
N ALA A 16 -21.08 -13.65 -0.44
CA ALA A 16 -20.50 -14.91 0.01
C ALA A 16 -20.95 -16.12 -0.84
N SER A 17 -21.81 -15.91 -1.85
CA SER A 17 -22.22 -16.96 -2.79
C SER A 17 -21.82 -16.58 -4.22
N ALA A 18 -20.63 -17.00 -4.62
CA ALA A 18 -20.35 -17.32 -6.00
C ALA A 18 -19.71 -18.72 -5.99
N ASP A 19 -20.41 -19.65 -6.62
CA ASP A 19 -20.12 -21.08 -6.67
C ASP A 19 -18.68 -21.38 -7.09
N THR A 20 -17.84 -21.87 -6.17
CA THR A 20 -16.65 -22.70 -6.53
C THR A 20 -16.01 -23.46 -5.36
N TYR A 21 -16.75 -23.93 -4.36
CA TYR A 21 -16.17 -24.85 -3.35
C TYR A 21 -17.18 -25.89 -2.87
N LEU A 22 -17.59 -26.75 -3.81
CA LEU A 22 -18.10 -28.09 -3.49
C LEU A 22 -17.00 -29.05 -3.94
N ASP A 23 -16.31 -29.65 -2.96
CA ASP A 23 -15.42 -30.83 -3.04
C ASP A 23 -14.13 -30.67 -2.22
N MET A 24 -14.24 -30.31 -0.94
CA MET A 24 -13.17 -30.57 0.04
C MET A 24 -13.72 -31.36 1.21
N GLU A 25 -13.18 -32.56 1.44
CA GLU A 25 -13.46 -33.36 2.62
C GLU A 25 -13.07 -32.60 3.90
N PRO A 26 -13.85 -32.70 5.00
CA PRO A 26 -13.54 -32.03 6.25
C PRO A 26 -12.26 -32.59 6.88
N VAL A 27 -11.32 -31.71 7.20
CA VAL A 27 -10.10 -32.04 7.95
C VAL A 27 -10.48 -32.47 9.37
N THR A 28 -10.28 -33.74 9.69
CA THR A 28 -10.37 -34.28 11.06
C THR A 28 -9.06 -34.01 11.81
N MET A 29 -9.13 -33.25 12.91
CA MET A 29 -8.02 -33.10 13.85
C MET A 29 -8.23 -34.08 15.02
N GLU A 30 -7.37 -35.08 15.14
CA GLU A 30 -7.26 -35.90 16.35
C GLU A 30 -6.42 -35.14 17.40
N VAL A 31 -7.00 -34.93 18.58
CA VAL A 31 -6.33 -34.31 19.73
C VAL A 31 -5.85 -35.44 20.66
N PRO A 32 -4.57 -35.49 21.08
CA PRO A 32 -4.09 -36.57 21.95
C PRO A 32 -4.60 -36.39 23.40
N GLU A 33 -5.06 -37.49 24.01
CA GLU A 33 -5.52 -37.53 25.39
C GLU A 33 -4.37 -37.25 26.38
N MET A 34 -4.59 -36.33 27.32
CA MET A 34 -3.70 -36.12 28.47
C MET A 34 -4.35 -36.69 29.74
N GLU A 35 -3.76 -37.74 30.31
CA GLU A 35 -4.13 -38.28 31.63
C GLU A 35 -3.54 -37.44 32.77
N ALA A 36 -4.38 -36.99 33.70
CA ALA A 36 -3.94 -36.37 34.94
C ALA A 36 -3.95 -37.37 36.11
N LYS A 37 -2.80 -37.58 36.76
CA LYS A 37 -2.69 -38.32 38.03
C LYS A 37 -2.70 -37.38 39.22
N LEU A 38 -3.57 -37.65 40.18
CA LEU A 38 -3.61 -36.96 41.48
C LEU A 38 -2.59 -37.56 42.45
N VAL A 39 -1.77 -36.71 43.07
CA VAL A 39 -0.87 -37.05 44.19
C VAL A 39 -1.50 -36.54 45.48
N LYS A 40 -1.56 -37.39 46.51
CA LYS A 40 -2.11 -37.07 47.82
C LYS A 40 -1.02 -36.46 48.72
N LEU A 41 -1.30 -35.33 49.36
CA LEU A 41 -0.45 -34.72 50.38
C LEU A 41 -1.12 -34.90 51.75
N ASP A 42 -0.45 -35.60 52.66
CA ASP A 42 -0.90 -35.84 54.02
C ASP A 42 -0.48 -34.69 54.96
N ALA A 43 -1.45 -34.06 55.63
CA ALA A 43 -1.20 -33.29 56.86
C ALA A 43 -2.41 -33.38 57.82
N GLN A 44 -2.09 -33.66 59.09
CA GLN A 44 -2.98 -34.00 60.21
C GLN A 44 -3.60 -32.76 60.92
N PRO A 45 -4.63 -32.94 61.77
CA PRO A 45 -5.71 -31.99 61.95
C PRO A 45 -5.71 -31.24 63.30
N ALA A 46 -6.62 -30.27 63.39
CA ALA A 46 -7.24 -29.70 64.58
C ALA A 46 -6.48 -28.56 65.30
N ALA A 47 -6.94 -27.32 65.07
CA ALA A 47 -7.60 -26.50 66.11
C ALA A 47 -7.74 -25.05 65.63
N TYR A 48 -8.76 -24.74 64.81
CA TYR A 48 -9.35 -23.38 64.68
C TYR A 48 -10.70 -23.49 63.95
N VAL A 49 -11.58 -24.37 64.44
CA VAL A 49 -12.96 -24.52 63.93
C VAL A 49 -13.89 -23.95 64.99
N ASN A 50 -14.23 -22.66 64.90
CA ASN A 50 -15.50 -22.08 65.41
C ASN A 50 -15.68 -20.57 65.14
N ALA A 51 -15.16 -20.03 64.05
CA ALA A 51 -15.59 -18.71 63.57
C ALA A 51 -15.40 -18.64 62.06
N LEU A 52 -16.51 -18.69 61.30
CA LEU A 52 -16.67 -18.55 59.82
C LEU A 52 -17.40 -19.76 59.20
N ALA A 53 -18.60 -20.05 59.69
CA ALA A 53 -19.54 -20.90 58.96
C ALA A 53 -20.95 -20.34 59.16
N HIS A 54 -21.35 -19.39 58.31
CA HIS A 54 -22.73 -19.28 57.85
C HIS A 54 -22.74 -18.71 56.42
N ASN A 55 -23.20 -19.56 55.51
CA ASN A 55 -23.66 -19.31 54.13
C ASN A 55 -22.63 -18.88 53.08
N MET A 56 -21.78 -19.81 52.67
CA MET A 56 -21.39 -19.92 51.26
C MET A 56 -22.03 -21.18 50.68
N SER A 57 -23.17 -21.01 50.02
CA SER A 57 -23.62 -21.98 49.02
C SER A 57 -22.70 -21.85 47.81
N MET A 58 -21.91 -22.88 47.52
CA MET A 58 -21.30 -23.02 46.20
C MET A 58 -22.41 -23.36 45.21
N GLU A 59 -22.90 -22.36 44.47
CA GLU A 59 -23.39 -22.65 43.14
C GLU A 59 -22.17 -23.08 42.32
N THR A 60 -22.09 -24.37 42.00
CA THR A 60 -21.29 -24.81 40.87
C THR A 60 -21.94 -24.21 39.63
N THR A 61 -21.51 -23.01 39.24
CA THR A 61 -21.70 -22.56 37.86
C THR A 61 -20.82 -23.48 37.02
N THR A 62 -21.43 -24.54 36.50
CA THR A 62 -20.97 -25.16 35.28
C THR A 62 -20.95 -24.04 34.24
N ASN A 63 -19.82 -23.33 34.12
CA ASN A 63 -19.59 -22.38 33.04
C ASN A 63 -19.37 -23.21 31.76
N SER A 64 -20.43 -23.87 31.30
CA SER A 64 -20.63 -24.04 29.88
C SER A 64 -20.56 -22.63 29.31
N TRP A 65 -19.54 -22.34 28.50
CA TRP A 65 -19.55 -21.14 27.67
C TRP A 65 -20.89 -21.15 26.91
N LYS A 66 -21.83 -20.32 27.37
CA LYS A 66 -23.10 -20.08 26.71
C LYS A 66 -22.98 -18.68 26.14
N PRO A 67 -22.66 -18.55 24.85
CA PRO A 67 -22.63 -17.25 24.23
C PRO A 67 -24.06 -16.69 24.24
N ASP A 68 -24.24 -15.56 24.91
CA ASP A 68 -25.50 -14.82 24.88
C ASP A 68 -25.59 -14.04 23.56
N PHE A 69 -25.92 -14.75 22.47
CA PHE A 69 -26.02 -14.20 21.12
C PHE A 69 -27.37 -13.52 20.89
N ASP A 70 -27.69 -12.49 21.67
CA ASP A 70 -28.96 -11.78 21.53
C ASP A 70 -28.82 -10.64 20.50
N PHE A 71 -28.72 -10.99 19.21
CA PHE A 71 -28.42 -10.09 18.08
C PHE A 71 -29.35 -8.87 17.95
N PHE A 72 -30.55 -8.96 18.50
CA PHE A 72 -31.59 -7.93 18.35
C PHE A 72 -31.91 -7.18 19.65
N LYS A 73 -31.31 -7.59 20.77
CA LYS A 73 -31.53 -6.95 22.06
C LYS A 73 -30.38 -6.00 22.36
N SER A 74 -30.70 -4.70 22.43
CA SER A 74 -29.68 -3.72 22.75
C SER A 74 -29.36 -3.72 24.25
N LYS A 75 -28.07 -3.73 24.58
CA LYS A 75 -27.54 -3.65 25.94
C LYS A 75 -26.64 -2.43 26.06
N THR A 76 -26.85 -1.63 27.09
CA THR A 76 -26.00 -0.48 27.42
C THR A 76 -25.45 -0.69 28.82
N ASN A 77 -24.13 -0.64 28.98
CA ASN A 77 -23.53 -0.79 30.30
C ASN A 77 -23.68 0.52 31.10
N PRO A 78 -24.01 0.45 32.41
CA PRO A 78 -24.11 1.64 33.24
C PRO A 78 -22.74 2.34 33.35
N GLY A 79 -22.74 3.68 33.35
CA GLY A 79 -21.52 4.49 33.46
C GLY A 79 -20.76 4.74 32.15
N VAL A 80 -21.26 4.22 31.02
CA VAL A 80 -20.72 4.55 29.69
C VAL A 80 -21.27 5.88 29.21
N LYS A 81 -20.38 6.84 28.93
CA LYS A 81 -20.79 8.18 28.50
C LYS A 81 -21.20 8.15 27.03
N PRO A 82 -22.32 8.79 26.64
CA PRO A 82 -22.66 8.95 25.24
C PRO A 82 -21.59 9.76 24.51
N TYR A 83 -21.16 9.27 23.35
CA TYR A 83 -20.29 9.99 22.44
C TYR A 83 -21.08 11.10 21.73
N LYS A 84 -20.43 12.25 21.52
CA LYS A 84 -20.90 13.33 20.66
C LYS A 84 -20.40 13.10 19.24
N PHE A 85 -21.07 13.71 18.26
CA PHE A 85 -20.69 13.62 16.84
C PHE A 85 -19.19 13.87 16.61
N MET A 86 -18.65 14.94 17.21
CA MET A 86 -17.24 15.32 17.03
C MET A 86 -16.26 14.43 17.79
N ASP A 87 -16.70 13.54 18.69
CA ASP A 87 -15.78 12.67 19.42
C ASP A 87 -15.15 11.64 18.47
N ASP A 88 -15.92 11.16 17.48
CA ASP A 88 -15.49 10.14 16.53
C ASP A 88 -14.75 10.64 15.29
N ILE A 89 -14.81 11.94 14.99
CA ILE A 89 -14.16 12.51 13.80
C ILE A 89 -12.73 12.94 14.13
N THR A 90 -11.71 12.30 13.55
CA THR A 90 -10.29 12.67 13.77
C THR A 90 -9.71 13.45 12.59
N PHE A 91 -10.36 13.40 11.43
CA PHE A 91 -9.88 13.96 10.16
C PHE A 91 -8.60 13.30 9.63
N ALA A 92 -8.19 12.15 10.17
CA ALA A 92 -7.02 11.40 9.74
C ALA A 92 -7.07 10.98 8.25
N GLY A 93 -8.27 10.77 7.71
CA GLY A 93 -8.45 10.39 6.31
C GLY A 93 -8.33 11.55 5.30
N ILE A 94 -8.44 12.82 5.72
CA ILE A 94 -8.38 13.97 4.80
C ILE A 94 -7.00 14.09 4.14
N PRO A 95 -5.87 14.11 4.88
CA PRO A 95 -4.55 14.19 4.26
C PRO A 95 -4.26 13.05 3.28
N LEU A 96 -4.69 11.82 3.61
CA LEU A 96 -4.57 10.66 2.72
C LEU A 96 -5.32 10.88 1.40
N PHE A 97 -6.56 11.37 1.48
CA PHE A 97 -7.37 11.65 0.31
C PHE A 97 -6.78 12.76 -0.56
N VAL A 98 -6.36 13.88 0.05
CA VAL A 98 -5.74 15.02 -0.65
C VAL A 98 -4.44 14.61 -1.33
N ALA A 99 -3.58 13.85 -0.64
CA ALA A 99 -2.34 13.36 -1.25
C ALA A 99 -2.61 12.40 -2.41
N GLY A 100 -3.65 11.58 -2.33
CA GLY A 100 -4.09 10.76 -3.46
C GLY A 100 -4.56 11.62 -4.65
N ILE A 101 -5.23 12.75 -4.42
CA ILE A 101 -5.58 13.71 -5.48
C ILE A 101 -4.33 14.36 -6.09
N ILE A 102 -3.37 14.81 -5.28
CA ILE A 102 -2.13 15.43 -5.75
C ILE A 102 -1.36 14.43 -6.62
N ALA A 103 -1.14 13.22 -6.12
CA ALA A 103 -0.47 12.14 -6.86
C ALA A 103 -1.21 11.77 -8.15
N LYS A 104 -2.56 11.81 -8.16
CA LYS A 104 -3.36 11.61 -9.37
C LYS A 104 -3.21 12.76 -10.37
N SER A 105 -3.15 14.01 -9.90
CA SER A 105 -3.02 15.19 -10.77
C SER A 105 -1.70 15.17 -11.55
N GLU A 106 -0.64 14.64 -10.93
CA GLU A 106 0.65 14.43 -11.59
C GLU A 106 0.57 13.38 -12.71
N LYS A 107 -0.27 12.34 -12.53
CA LYS A 107 -0.53 11.31 -13.55
C LYS A 107 -1.31 11.83 -14.77
N ASN A 108 -2.30 12.70 -14.55
CA ASN A 108 -3.19 13.19 -15.61
C ASN A 108 -2.47 14.03 -16.69
N ALA A 109 -1.26 14.53 -16.42
CA ALA A 109 -0.48 15.30 -17.39
C ALA A 109 0.05 14.45 -18.57
N PHE A 110 -0.11 13.12 -18.51
CA PHE A 110 0.54 12.17 -19.43
C PHE A 110 -0.43 11.15 -20.05
N LYS A 111 -1.70 11.52 -20.25
CA LYS A 111 -2.73 10.66 -20.88
C LYS A 111 -2.51 10.40 -22.38
N GLN A 112 -1.36 9.87 -22.79
CA GLN A 112 -1.19 9.29 -24.12
C GLN A 112 -0.75 7.81 -24.02
N GLN A 113 -1.74 6.94 -24.24
CA GLN A 113 -1.70 5.66 -24.95
C GLN A 113 -0.90 4.43 -24.47
N ALA A 114 -0.11 4.45 -23.39
CA ALA A 114 0.63 3.24 -22.98
C ALA A 114 -0.11 2.33 -21.96
N LYS A 115 -0.09 1.01 -22.17
CA LYS A 115 -0.46 -0.02 -21.17
C LYS A 115 0.62 -0.07 -20.08
N HIS A 116 0.47 0.72 -19.02
CA HIS A 116 1.47 0.83 -17.96
C HIS A 116 1.49 -0.35 -16.97
N SER A 117 2.23 -1.39 -17.30
CA SER A 117 2.56 -2.46 -16.35
C SER A 117 3.65 -1.99 -15.38
N LEU A 118 3.30 -1.72 -14.10
CA LEU A 118 4.27 -1.46 -13.01
C LEU A 118 5.14 -2.70 -12.73
N VAL A 119 6.00 -3.18 -13.63
CA VAL A 119 6.63 -4.52 -13.59
C VAL A 119 7.20 -4.87 -12.21
N THR A 120 6.39 -5.58 -11.42
CA THR A 120 6.89 -6.48 -10.40
C THR A 120 6.37 -7.84 -10.82
N SER A 121 7.24 -8.86 -10.80
CA SER A 121 6.83 -10.26 -10.96
C SER A 121 5.99 -10.75 -9.77
N PHE A 122 5.70 -9.88 -8.80
CA PHE A 122 4.89 -10.16 -7.63
C PHE A 122 3.42 -10.20 -8.03
N LYS A 123 2.86 -11.41 -8.07
CA LYS A 123 1.42 -11.65 -8.17
C LYS A 123 1.00 -12.51 -6.99
N THR A 124 0.14 -11.97 -6.14
CA THR A 124 -0.50 -12.70 -5.05
C THR A 124 -1.99 -12.39 -5.02
N GLY A 125 -2.79 -13.34 -4.52
CA GLY A 125 -4.21 -13.13 -4.20
C GLY A 125 -4.47 -12.87 -2.71
N ILE A 126 -3.42 -12.80 -1.88
CA ILE A 126 -3.55 -12.61 -0.42
C ILE A 126 -4.30 -11.31 -0.09
N ASP A 127 -4.09 -10.27 -0.89
CA ASP A 127 -4.74 -8.96 -0.77
C ASP A 127 -6.27 -9.02 -0.95
N ASP A 128 -6.82 -10.05 -1.60
CA ASP A 128 -8.28 -10.26 -1.71
C ASP A 128 -8.88 -10.71 -0.38
N TYR A 129 -8.09 -11.35 0.49
CA TYR A 129 -8.51 -11.81 1.81
C TYR A 129 -8.16 -10.82 2.91
N THR A 130 -6.96 -10.22 2.88
CA THR A 130 -6.50 -9.34 3.97
C THR A 130 -7.31 -8.06 4.12
N GLN A 131 -8.03 -7.63 3.07
CA GLN A 131 -8.98 -6.52 3.17
C GLN A 131 -10.10 -6.76 4.21
N PHE A 132 -10.44 -8.03 4.47
CA PHE A 132 -11.49 -8.42 5.41
C PHE A 132 -10.95 -8.74 6.81
N PHE A 133 -9.65 -8.60 7.04
CA PHE A 133 -9.03 -8.86 8.35
C PHE A 133 -9.70 -8.02 9.46
N GLY A 134 -9.83 -6.71 9.26
CA GLY A 134 -10.44 -5.80 10.23
C GLY A 134 -11.86 -6.20 10.65
N PRO A 135 -12.85 -6.32 9.73
CA PRO A 135 -14.20 -6.73 10.08
C PRO A 135 -14.25 -8.16 10.65
N ALA A 136 -13.47 -9.10 10.11
CA ALA A 136 -13.40 -10.46 10.64
C ALA A 136 -12.88 -10.49 12.08
N ALA A 137 -11.83 -9.72 12.40
CA ALA A 137 -11.31 -9.58 13.75
C ALA A 137 -12.34 -8.97 14.70
N VAL A 138 -13.03 -7.89 14.29
CA VAL A 138 -14.06 -7.23 15.10
C VAL A 138 -15.21 -8.19 15.45
N VAL A 139 -15.72 -8.91 14.46
CA VAL A 139 -16.81 -9.88 14.63
C VAL A 139 -16.34 -11.09 15.41
N GLY A 140 -15.17 -11.65 15.09
CA GLY A 140 -14.59 -12.81 15.76
C GLY A 140 -14.33 -12.57 17.25
N LEU A 141 -13.73 -11.43 17.61
CA LEU A 141 -13.53 -11.03 19.01
C LEU A 141 -14.86 -10.95 19.76
N LYS A 142 -15.89 -10.40 19.10
CA LYS A 142 -17.21 -10.25 19.71
C LYS A 142 -17.94 -11.57 19.87
N LEU A 143 -17.85 -12.46 18.87
CA LEU A 143 -18.38 -13.83 18.94
C LEU A 143 -17.69 -14.62 20.06
N GLY A 144 -16.39 -14.40 20.26
CA GLY A 144 -15.61 -14.94 21.37
C GLY A 144 -15.96 -14.36 22.74
N GLY A 145 -16.92 -13.44 22.83
CA GLY A 145 -17.35 -12.81 24.10
C GLY A 145 -16.44 -11.68 24.57
N TYR A 146 -15.47 -11.24 23.76
CA TYR A 146 -14.62 -10.11 24.10
C TYR A 146 -15.39 -8.81 23.85
N GLU A 147 -15.89 -8.17 24.91
CA GLU A 147 -16.72 -6.96 24.76
C GLU A 147 -15.91 -5.78 24.19
N GLY A 148 -16.30 -5.25 23.04
CA GLY A 148 -15.80 -4.01 22.46
C GLY A 148 -16.56 -2.76 22.94
N ARG A 149 -16.56 -1.69 22.14
CA ARG A 149 -17.29 -0.44 22.40
C ARG A 149 -18.81 -0.63 22.33
N SER A 150 -19.28 -1.34 21.32
CA SER A 150 -20.71 -1.41 20.95
C SER A 150 -21.32 -2.78 21.28
N ASP A 151 -22.64 -2.89 21.40
CA ASP A 151 -23.42 -4.14 21.40
C ASP A 151 -23.67 -4.64 19.96
N TRP A 152 -24.32 -5.79 19.78
CA TRP A 152 -24.54 -6.37 18.45
C TRP A 152 -25.35 -5.46 17.51
N PRO A 153 -26.54 -4.96 17.89
CA PRO A 153 -27.31 -4.05 17.04
C PRO A 153 -26.53 -2.80 16.64
N ARG A 154 -25.84 -2.17 17.60
CA ARG A 154 -25.07 -0.95 17.34
C ARG A 154 -23.85 -1.22 16.49
N LEU A 155 -23.12 -2.32 16.73
CA LEU A 155 -22.00 -2.70 15.89
C LEU A 155 -22.44 -2.93 14.44
N LEU A 156 -23.54 -3.65 14.22
CA LEU A 156 -24.07 -3.88 12.88
C LEU A 156 -24.52 -2.58 12.21
N ALA A 157 -25.12 -1.67 12.95
CA ALA A 157 -25.49 -0.36 12.44
C ALA A 157 -24.25 0.49 12.07
N ASN A 158 -23.25 0.52 12.95
CA ASN A 158 -21.98 1.20 12.71
C ASN A 158 -21.30 0.63 11.46
N ALA A 159 -21.21 -0.70 11.35
CA ALA A 159 -20.65 -1.40 10.20
C ALA A 159 -21.41 -1.06 8.92
N GLY A 160 -22.74 -1.24 8.91
CA GLY A 160 -23.59 -0.97 7.75
C GLY A 160 -23.51 0.48 7.28
N MET A 161 -23.51 1.44 8.20
CA MET A 161 -23.35 2.86 7.87
C MET A 161 -21.95 3.14 7.29
N SER A 162 -20.90 2.61 7.90
CA SER A 162 -19.51 2.83 7.47
C SER A 162 -19.24 2.25 6.08
N TYR A 163 -19.60 0.98 5.85
CA TYR A 163 -19.47 0.34 4.55
C TYR A 163 -20.40 0.94 3.50
N GLY A 164 -21.61 1.36 3.88
CA GLY A 164 -22.55 2.02 2.98
C GLY A 164 -22.04 3.37 2.47
N ILE A 165 -21.50 4.22 3.36
CA ILE A 165 -20.86 5.49 2.98
C ILE A 165 -19.65 5.24 2.09
N MET A 166 -18.79 4.29 2.46
CA MET A 166 -17.60 3.96 1.67
C MET A 166 -17.96 3.46 0.27
N ALA A 167 -18.91 2.51 0.17
CA ALA A 167 -19.37 1.97 -1.11
C ALA A 167 -19.98 3.07 -1.99
N LEU A 168 -20.78 3.97 -1.42
CA LEU A 168 -21.33 5.11 -2.14
C LEU A 168 -20.22 6.01 -2.68
N LEU A 169 -19.29 6.46 -1.84
CA LEU A 169 -18.20 7.35 -2.25
C LEU A 169 -17.29 6.71 -3.30
N VAL A 170 -16.81 5.48 -3.06
CA VAL A 170 -15.90 4.78 -3.96
C VAL A 170 -16.55 4.52 -5.31
N ASN A 171 -17.78 3.99 -5.33
CA ASN A 171 -18.45 3.65 -6.59
C ASN A 171 -18.85 4.90 -7.39
N THR A 172 -19.34 5.95 -6.72
CA THR A 172 -19.61 7.23 -7.38
C THR A 172 -18.35 7.77 -8.04
N ILE A 173 -17.23 7.84 -7.30
CA ILE A 173 -15.98 8.37 -7.83
C ILE A 173 -15.45 7.51 -8.98
N LYS A 174 -15.43 6.18 -8.85
CA LYS A 174 -14.96 5.26 -9.91
C LYS A 174 -15.74 5.44 -11.20
N ASN A 175 -17.07 5.49 -11.10
CA ASN A 175 -17.95 5.58 -12.26
C ASN A 175 -17.90 6.96 -12.94
N THR A 176 -17.50 8.01 -12.21
CA THR A 176 -17.29 9.36 -12.76
C THR A 176 -15.88 9.55 -13.32
N ALA A 177 -14.84 9.13 -12.60
CA ALA A 177 -13.45 9.36 -12.98
C ALA A 177 -12.97 8.45 -14.12
N LYS A 178 -13.53 7.22 -14.21
CA LYS A 178 -13.21 6.20 -15.23
C LYS A 178 -11.71 6.03 -15.48
N GLU A 179 -10.96 5.95 -14.39
CA GLU A 179 -9.49 5.92 -14.43
C GLU A 179 -8.98 4.54 -14.86
N MET A 180 -8.03 4.52 -15.80
CA MET A 180 -7.45 3.28 -16.30
C MET A 180 -6.48 2.66 -15.28
N ARG A 181 -6.65 1.37 -15.00
CA ARG A 181 -5.71 0.60 -14.17
C ARG A 181 -4.34 0.51 -14.82
N PRO A 182 -3.26 0.30 -14.02
CA PRO A 182 -1.92 0.10 -14.58
C PRO A 182 -1.92 -1.06 -15.59
N ASP A 183 -2.44 -2.22 -15.19
CA ASP A 183 -2.54 -3.41 -16.04
C ASP A 183 -3.43 -3.30 -17.30
N GLY A 184 -4.03 -2.14 -17.59
CA GLY A 184 -4.89 -1.94 -18.76
C GLY A 184 -6.22 -2.69 -18.72
N SER A 185 -6.56 -3.38 -17.62
CA SER A 185 -7.70 -4.31 -17.58
C SER A 185 -9.08 -3.63 -17.57
N THR A 186 -9.28 -2.61 -16.72
CA THR A 186 -10.58 -1.93 -16.57
C THR A 186 -10.47 -0.46 -16.17
N ALA A 187 -11.32 0.42 -16.71
CA ALA A 187 -11.35 1.86 -16.42
C ALA A 187 -12.10 2.20 -15.11
N ASN A 188 -11.70 1.59 -13.99
CA ASN A 188 -12.31 1.82 -12.67
C ASN A 188 -11.26 1.88 -11.53
N SER A 189 -10.05 2.37 -11.80
CA SER A 189 -8.90 2.31 -10.89
C SER A 189 -9.08 3.18 -9.64
N TRP A 190 -9.46 4.45 -9.81
CA TRP A 190 -9.44 5.44 -8.74
C TRP A 190 -10.84 5.64 -8.10
N PRO A 191 -10.96 5.59 -6.75
CA PRO A 191 -9.97 5.16 -5.75
C PRO A 191 -9.93 3.63 -5.58
N SER A 192 -8.97 3.08 -4.83
CA SER A 192 -8.89 1.64 -4.58
C SER A 192 -10.00 1.17 -3.62
N GLY A 193 -10.88 0.28 -4.10
CA GLY A 193 -11.96 -0.30 -3.29
C GLY A 193 -11.45 -1.26 -2.21
N HIS A 194 -10.52 -2.14 -2.57
CA HIS A 194 -9.86 -3.06 -1.62
C HIS A 194 -9.18 -2.34 -0.46
N THR A 195 -8.46 -1.26 -0.78
CA THR A 195 -7.82 -0.43 0.24
C THR A 195 -8.88 0.28 1.10
N ALA A 196 -9.93 0.83 0.49
CA ALA A 196 -11.01 1.46 1.23
C ALA A 196 -11.71 0.49 2.20
N THR A 197 -12.03 -0.74 1.77
CA THR A 197 -12.58 -1.81 2.61
C THR A 197 -11.64 -2.15 3.77
N ALA A 198 -10.35 -2.33 3.49
CA ALA A 198 -9.36 -2.64 4.52
C ALA A 198 -9.26 -1.54 5.59
N PHE A 199 -9.26 -0.27 5.18
CA PHE A 199 -9.20 0.87 6.08
C PHE A 199 -10.52 1.14 6.81
N VAL A 200 -11.68 0.80 6.24
CA VAL A 200 -12.95 0.76 6.99
C VAL A 200 -12.82 -0.22 8.14
N GLY A 201 -12.41 -1.45 7.84
CA GLY A 201 -12.19 -2.52 8.81
C GLY A 201 -11.18 -2.17 9.91
N ALA A 202 -10.03 -1.63 9.53
CA ALA A 202 -9.00 -1.19 10.47
C ALA A 202 -9.52 -0.10 11.42
N THR A 203 -10.26 0.87 10.90
CA THR A 203 -10.82 1.96 11.70
C THR A 203 -11.93 1.46 12.61
N MET A 204 -12.72 0.46 12.19
CA MET A 204 -13.70 -0.21 13.06
C MET A 204 -13.01 -0.94 14.20
N LEU A 205 -11.95 -1.70 13.91
CA LEU A 205 -11.16 -2.40 14.92
C LEU A 205 -10.53 -1.42 15.92
N HIS A 206 -10.03 -0.29 15.43
CA HIS A 206 -9.53 0.82 16.24
C HIS A 206 -10.62 1.39 17.17
N LYS A 207 -11.82 1.71 16.65
CA LYS A 207 -12.91 2.28 17.46
C LYS A 207 -13.53 1.29 18.45
N GLU A 208 -13.64 0.01 18.07
CA GLU A 208 -14.27 -1.00 18.93
C GLU A 208 -13.34 -1.52 20.01
N TYR A 209 -12.05 -1.73 19.70
CA TYR A 209 -11.10 -2.38 20.59
C TYR A 209 -9.81 -1.57 20.79
N GLY A 210 -9.37 -0.82 19.78
CA GLY A 210 -8.19 0.04 19.87
C GLY A 210 -8.28 1.09 20.98
N LEU A 211 -9.41 1.80 21.06
CA LEU A 211 -9.66 2.84 22.05
C LEU A 211 -10.14 2.30 23.40
N THR A 212 -10.81 1.14 23.42
CA THR A 212 -11.51 0.63 24.62
C THR A 212 -10.80 -0.52 25.35
N ARG A 213 -9.85 -1.19 24.69
CA ARG A 213 -9.15 -2.38 25.18
C ARG A 213 -7.64 -2.25 25.11
N SER A 214 -7.10 -2.02 23.92
CA SER A 214 -5.65 -1.96 23.72
C SER A 214 -5.31 -1.28 22.40
N PRO A 215 -4.37 -0.31 22.40
CA PRO A 215 -3.92 0.35 21.17
C PRO A 215 -3.39 -0.61 20.11
N TRP A 216 -2.86 -1.78 20.54
CA TRP A 216 -2.34 -2.83 19.66
C TRP A 216 -3.35 -3.36 18.65
N PHE A 217 -4.65 -3.33 18.94
CA PHE A 217 -5.69 -3.66 17.96
C PHE A 217 -5.69 -2.69 16.77
N SER A 218 -5.42 -1.41 17.04
CA SER A 218 -5.28 -0.38 16.01
C SER A 218 -4.01 -0.61 15.19
N VAL A 219 -2.88 -0.92 15.85
CA VAL A 219 -1.61 -1.21 15.18
C VAL A 219 -1.77 -2.40 14.24
N ALA A 220 -2.38 -3.49 14.71
CA ALA A 220 -2.65 -4.67 13.88
C ALA A 220 -3.59 -4.35 12.71
N GLY A 221 -4.70 -3.66 12.98
CA GLY A 221 -5.68 -3.29 11.95
C GLY A 221 -5.08 -2.42 10.85
N TYR A 222 -4.47 -1.28 11.21
CA TYR A 222 -3.87 -0.36 10.23
C TYR A 222 -2.62 -0.95 9.58
N GLY A 223 -1.86 -1.80 10.28
CA GLY A 223 -0.74 -2.54 9.70
C GLY A 223 -1.16 -3.46 8.56
N VAL A 224 -2.17 -4.31 8.78
CA VAL A 224 -2.69 -5.22 7.74
C VAL A 224 -3.38 -4.44 6.60
N ALA A 225 -4.09 -3.35 6.91
CA ALA A 225 -4.68 -2.50 5.88
C ALA A 225 -3.62 -1.82 5.01
N THR A 226 -2.52 -1.35 5.60
CA THR A 226 -1.39 -0.78 4.87
C THR A 226 -0.72 -1.84 3.99
N ALA A 227 -0.49 -3.04 4.51
CA ALA A 227 0.06 -4.15 3.73
C ALA A 227 -0.83 -4.51 2.54
N THR A 228 -2.16 -4.51 2.73
CA THR A 228 -3.14 -4.70 1.63
C THR A 228 -2.97 -3.63 0.55
N GLY A 229 -2.87 -2.35 0.93
CA GLY A 229 -2.61 -1.25 -0.01
C GLY A 229 -1.29 -1.40 -0.77
N VAL A 230 -0.21 -1.77 -0.08
CA VAL A 230 1.11 -2.02 -0.70
C VAL A 230 1.03 -3.18 -1.70
N MET A 231 0.41 -4.30 -1.33
CA MET A 231 0.23 -5.44 -2.24
C MET A 231 -0.56 -5.05 -3.49
N ARG A 232 -1.53 -4.15 -3.40
CA ARG A 232 -2.28 -3.67 -4.59
C ARG A 232 -1.43 -2.86 -5.56
N VAL A 233 -0.43 -2.12 -5.06
CA VAL A 233 0.57 -1.44 -5.89
C VAL A 233 1.50 -2.47 -6.53
N LEU A 234 2.04 -3.39 -5.73
CA LEU A 234 2.95 -4.44 -6.22
C LEU A 234 2.27 -5.34 -7.26
N ASN A 235 1.01 -5.73 -7.05
CA ASN A 235 0.23 -6.54 -7.99
C ASN A 235 -0.20 -5.79 -9.28
N ASN A 236 0.24 -4.54 -9.50
CA ASN A 236 -0.12 -3.69 -10.66
C ASN A 236 -1.61 -3.43 -10.83
N ARG A 237 -2.38 -3.57 -9.76
CA ARG A 237 -3.83 -3.36 -9.79
C ARG A 237 -4.20 -1.90 -9.60
N HIS A 238 -3.39 -1.17 -8.84
CA HIS A 238 -3.70 0.19 -8.43
C HIS A 238 -2.45 1.08 -8.39
N TRP A 239 -2.64 2.32 -8.79
CA TRP A 239 -1.65 3.37 -8.60
C TRP A 239 -1.55 3.73 -7.11
N ILE A 240 -0.40 4.27 -6.69
CA ILE A 240 -0.23 4.78 -5.31
C ILE A 240 -1.33 5.80 -4.97
N SER A 241 -1.71 6.65 -5.92
CA SER A 241 -2.80 7.62 -5.78
C SER A 241 -4.15 6.97 -5.47
N ASP A 242 -4.47 5.82 -6.08
CA ASP A 242 -5.69 5.05 -5.81
C ASP A 242 -5.71 4.50 -4.39
N VAL A 243 -4.58 3.97 -3.93
CA VAL A 243 -4.41 3.38 -2.60
C VAL A 243 -4.53 4.47 -1.53
N LEU A 244 -3.88 5.62 -1.72
CA LEU A 244 -3.95 6.76 -0.81
C LEU A 244 -5.38 7.31 -0.67
N SER A 245 -6.05 7.56 -1.80
CA SER A 245 -7.44 8.02 -1.77
C SER A 245 -8.38 6.97 -1.18
N GLY A 246 -8.15 5.67 -1.44
CA GLY A 246 -8.92 4.58 -0.86
C GLY A 246 -8.78 4.53 0.67
N ALA A 247 -7.56 4.60 1.18
CA ALA A 247 -7.29 4.65 2.62
C ALA A 247 -7.99 5.84 3.30
N GLY A 248 -7.89 7.03 2.71
CA GLY A 248 -8.54 8.23 3.21
C GLY A 248 -10.07 8.11 3.28
N ILE A 249 -10.69 7.62 2.20
CA ILE A 249 -12.15 7.38 2.16
C ILE A 249 -12.56 6.33 3.19
N GLY A 250 -11.79 5.25 3.35
CA GLY A 250 -12.11 4.20 4.31
C GLY A 250 -12.15 4.70 5.75
N ILE A 251 -11.13 5.47 6.17
CA ILE A 251 -11.09 6.09 7.50
C ILE A 251 -12.26 7.05 7.69
N MET A 252 -12.46 8.00 6.77
CA MET A 252 -13.54 9.00 6.89
C MET A 252 -14.92 8.36 6.92
N SER A 253 -15.14 7.29 6.14
CA SER A 253 -16.43 6.60 6.10
C SER A 253 -16.76 5.93 7.42
N THR A 254 -15.78 5.31 8.08
CA THR A 254 -15.98 4.76 9.42
C THR A 254 -16.18 5.83 10.47
N GLU A 255 -15.42 6.91 10.44
CA GLU A 255 -15.60 8.04 11.36
C GLU A 255 -17.00 8.64 11.26
N LEU A 256 -17.46 8.92 10.04
CA LEU A 256 -18.81 9.42 9.77
C LEU A 256 -19.87 8.40 10.15
N GLY A 257 -19.66 7.12 9.84
CA GLY A 257 -20.60 6.04 10.16
C GLY A 257 -20.84 5.93 11.67
N TYR A 258 -19.77 5.91 12.45
CA TYR A 258 -19.86 5.91 13.92
C TYR A 258 -20.48 7.20 14.47
N ALA A 259 -20.07 8.37 13.97
CA ALA A 259 -20.60 9.66 14.44
C ALA A 259 -22.11 9.81 14.17
N LEU A 260 -22.59 9.35 13.01
CA LEU A 260 -24.02 9.32 12.68
C LEU A 260 -24.78 8.33 13.55
N CYS A 261 -24.24 7.12 13.76
CA CYS A 261 -24.85 6.15 14.64
C CYS A 261 -24.88 6.64 16.10
N ASP A 262 -23.87 7.34 16.58
CA ASP A 262 -23.88 7.97 17.90
C ASP A 262 -25.01 8.99 18.05
N LEU A 263 -25.21 9.82 17.03
CA LEU A 263 -26.31 10.77 16.99
C LEU A 263 -27.68 10.07 17.01
N MET A 264 -27.82 8.95 16.29
CA MET A 264 -29.06 8.18 16.20
C MET A 264 -29.38 7.41 17.48
N PHE A 265 -28.40 6.70 18.03
CA PHE A 265 -28.59 5.82 19.19
C PHE A 265 -28.50 6.56 20.53
N LYS A 266 -27.94 7.78 20.57
CA LYS A 266 -27.86 8.64 21.77
C LYS A 266 -27.31 7.90 22.99
N GLY A 267 -26.22 7.15 22.78
CA GLY A 267 -25.56 6.36 23.82
C GLY A 267 -26.13 4.95 24.06
N LYS A 268 -27.28 4.60 23.47
CA LYS A 268 -27.79 3.22 23.53
C LYS A 268 -26.86 2.26 22.79
N GLY A 269 -26.66 1.08 23.37
CA GLY A 269 -25.82 0.02 22.84
C GLY A 269 -24.33 0.19 23.12
N LEU A 270 -23.93 1.15 23.97
CA LEU A 270 -22.54 1.32 24.36
C LEU A 270 -22.20 0.43 25.56
N LEU A 271 -21.12 -0.34 25.44
CA LEU A 271 -20.65 -1.29 26.44
C LEU A 271 -19.39 -0.80 27.16
N ARG A 272 -18.54 0.01 26.52
CA ARG A 272 -17.27 0.48 27.08
C ARG A 272 -16.98 1.94 26.74
N ASN A 273 -16.32 2.62 27.67
CA ASN A 273 -15.66 3.92 27.44
C ASN A 273 -14.26 3.69 26.85
N ASP A 274 -13.72 4.72 26.21
CA ASP A 274 -12.32 4.76 25.83
C ASP A 274 -11.39 4.80 27.07
N ILE A 275 -10.17 4.30 26.92
CA ILE A 275 -9.18 4.21 28.00
C ILE A 275 -8.67 5.64 28.35
N PRO A 276 -8.77 6.08 29.61
CA PRO A 276 -8.33 7.42 30.02
C PRO A 276 -6.79 7.57 29.97
N GLY A 277 -6.30 8.81 29.80
CA GLY A 277 -4.86 9.14 29.92
C GLY A 277 -4.05 9.05 28.63
N MET A 278 -4.58 8.39 27.62
CA MET A 278 -3.94 8.11 26.32
C MET A 278 -3.69 9.33 25.41
N ALA A 279 -3.94 10.55 25.88
CA ALA A 279 -3.68 11.77 25.12
C ALA A 279 -2.34 12.44 25.51
N SER A 280 -1.62 11.89 26.50
CA SER A 280 -0.34 12.43 26.94
C SER A 280 0.81 11.84 26.12
N VAL A 281 1.55 12.68 25.39
CA VAL A 281 2.80 12.25 24.69
C VAL A 281 3.98 12.07 25.65
N ILE A 282 3.81 12.45 26.92
CA ILE A 282 4.79 12.21 27.99
C ILE A 282 4.64 10.77 28.50
N ASP A 283 3.40 10.38 28.79
CA ASP A 283 3.10 9.06 29.37
C ASP A 283 3.02 7.96 28.30
N HIS A 284 2.58 8.32 27.10
CA HIS A 284 2.42 7.42 25.95
C HIS A 284 3.21 7.93 24.73
N PRO A 285 4.56 7.92 24.81
CA PRO A 285 5.44 8.33 23.71
C PRO A 285 5.54 7.27 22.60
N SER A 286 5.19 6.00 22.87
CA SER A 286 5.22 4.96 21.83
C SER A 286 4.13 5.23 20.80
N PHE A 287 4.41 4.91 19.55
CA PHE A 287 3.47 5.20 18.49
C PHE A 287 3.56 4.24 17.31
N PHE A 288 2.47 4.19 16.55
CA PHE A 288 2.42 3.71 15.18
C PHE A 288 1.80 4.81 14.30
N SER A 289 2.48 5.22 13.24
CA SER A 289 2.05 6.30 12.37
C SER A 289 2.09 5.94 10.90
N ILE A 290 1.12 6.48 10.16
CA ILE A 290 1.15 6.50 8.70
C ILE A 290 1.56 7.89 8.28
N ASN A 291 2.71 7.98 7.62
CA ASN A 291 3.36 9.20 7.24
C ASN A 291 3.23 9.42 5.75
N MET A 292 3.11 10.69 5.37
CA MET A 292 3.01 11.13 4.00
C MET A 292 3.90 12.35 3.83
N GLY A 293 4.62 12.44 2.73
CA GLY A 293 5.45 13.60 2.47
C GLY A 293 5.84 13.76 1.02
N ILE A 294 6.36 14.94 0.72
CA ILE A 294 6.94 15.28 -0.56
C ILE A 294 8.44 15.29 -0.38
N GLY A 295 9.12 14.54 -1.25
CA GLY A 295 10.56 14.49 -1.36
C GLY A 295 11.06 15.72 -2.11
N LEU A 296 11.81 16.56 -1.41
CA LEU A 296 12.41 17.76 -1.94
C LEU A 296 13.80 17.41 -2.51
N GLY A 297 13.97 17.68 -3.81
CA GLY A 297 15.22 17.48 -4.53
C GLY A 297 14.98 16.97 -5.94
N SER A 298 15.37 17.76 -6.94
CA SER A 298 15.49 17.27 -8.32
C SER A 298 16.66 16.29 -8.36
N ARG A 299 16.41 15.08 -8.87
CA ARG A 299 17.43 14.05 -9.04
C ARG A 299 17.71 13.96 -10.53
N ASN A 300 18.98 13.92 -10.89
CA ASN A 300 19.38 13.58 -12.25
C ASN A 300 20.14 12.27 -12.16
N LEU A 301 20.01 11.38 -13.14
CA LEU A 301 20.91 10.26 -13.37
C LEU A 301 21.53 10.50 -14.74
N ASP A 302 22.84 10.73 -14.73
CA ASP A 302 23.60 11.15 -15.90
C ASP A 302 24.49 9.96 -16.27
N PHE A 303 24.13 9.27 -17.35
CA PHE A 303 24.87 8.14 -17.89
C PHE A 303 25.69 8.63 -19.08
N ASP A 304 27.01 8.64 -18.89
CA ASP A 304 27.97 8.97 -19.92
C ASP A 304 28.14 7.77 -20.86
N MET A 305 27.66 7.93 -22.09
CA MET A 305 27.63 6.90 -23.12
C MET A 305 28.74 7.08 -24.15
N THR A 306 29.66 8.04 -23.96
CA THR A 306 30.74 8.35 -24.93
C THR A 306 31.64 7.17 -25.30
N ASP A 307 31.72 6.15 -24.44
CA ASP A 307 32.44 4.89 -24.71
C ASP A 307 31.79 4.08 -25.87
N PHE A 308 30.50 4.32 -26.13
CA PHE A 308 29.71 3.72 -27.19
C PHE A 308 29.52 4.79 -28.26
N GLY A 309 30.40 4.81 -29.28
CA GLY A 309 30.48 5.92 -30.25
C GLY A 309 29.22 6.20 -31.08
N TRP A 310 28.20 5.35 -30.97
CA TRP A 310 26.87 5.50 -31.57
C TRP A 310 25.80 5.97 -30.57
N ALA A 311 26.03 5.90 -29.26
CA ALA A 311 25.04 6.17 -28.24
C ALA A 311 25.22 7.56 -27.62
N ASP A 312 24.14 8.32 -27.58
CA ASP A 312 24.13 9.64 -26.95
C ASP A 312 24.04 9.59 -25.43
N ASN A 313 24.58 10.62 -24.77
CA ASN A 313 24.49 10.74 -23.32
C ASN A 313 23.03 10.77 -22.83
N MET A 314 22.74 9.92 -21.84
CA MET A 314 21.39 9.82 -21.26
C MET A 314 21.29 10.53 -19.93
N ASN A 315 20.36 11.49 -19.84
CA ASN A 315 20.12 12.30 -18.66
C ASN A 315 18.68 12.13 -18.18
N LEU A 316 18.48 11.28 -17.17
CA LEU A 316 17.17 11.10 -16.57
C LEU A 316 16.97 12.11 -15.44
N LYS A 317 16.09 13.09 -15.66
CA LYS A 317 15.70 14.06 -14.64
C LYS A 317 14.44 13.59 -13.94
N PHE A 318 14.37 13.78 -12.63
CA PHE A 318 13.22 13.41 -11.82
C PHE A 318 12.63 14.62 -11.10
N ARG A 319 11.30 14.62 -10.97
CA ARG A 319 10.53 15.61 -10.22
C ARG A 319 10.55 15.30 -8.72
N ALA A 320 9.92 16.18 -7.93
CA ALA A 320 9.71 15.95 -6.51
C ALA A 320 9.02 14.59 -6.29
N SER A 321 9.51 13.80 -5.34
CA SER A 321 9.00 12.44 -5.12
C SER A 321 7.81 12.46 -4.18
N THR A 322 6.84 11.58 -4.33
CA THR A 322 5.84 11.32 -3.28
C THR A 322 6.33 10.20 -2.37
N ALA A 323 6.24 10.38 -1.05
CA ALA A 323 6.68 9.41 -0.05
C ALA A 323 5.53 9.01 0.87
N VAL A 324 5.37 7.71 1.08
CA VAL A 324 4.42 7.12 2.02
C VAL A 324 5.20 6.17 2.93
N SER A 325 4.99 6.23 4.24
CA SER A 325 5.65 5.28 5.14
C SER A 325 4.80 4.88 6.33
N ALA A 326 4.85 3.60 6.71
CA ALA A 326 4.42 3.14 8.02
C ALA A 326 5.62 3.20 8.97
N GLU A 327 5.46 3.83 10.12
CA GLU A 327 6.51 4.01 11.11
C GLU A 327 6.00 3.64 12.49
N GLY A 328 6.79 2.96 13.29
CA GLY A 328 6.41 2.63 14.66
C GLY A 328 7.63 2.61 15.56
N ALA A 329 7.45 3.08 16.79
CA ALA A 329 8.50 3.08 17.81
C ALA A 329 7.92 2.74 19.17
N TYR A 330 8.62 1.87 19.89
CA TYR A 330 8.36 1.53 21.27
C TYR A 330 9.37 2.24 22.17
N PHE A 331 8.86 3.04 23.10
CA PHE A 331 9.64 3.84 24.02
C PHE A 331 9.70 3.16 25.39
N PHE A 332 10.91 2.84 25.84
CA PHE A 332 11.12 2.20 27.15
C PHE A 332 10.99 3.20 28.30
N ASN A 333 11.15 4.49 27.99
CA ASN A 333 10.93 5.63 28.85
C ASN A 333 10.46 6.82 28.00
N PRO A 334 10.03 7.95 28.60
CA PRO A 334 9.53 9.12 27.86
C PRO A 334 10.47 9.71 26.80
N TYR A 335 11.76 9.35 26.79
CA TYR A 335 12.79 9.99 25.99
C TYR A 335 13.41 9.10 24.91
N VAL A 336 13.51 7.79 25.14
CA VAL A 336 14.26 6.87 24.28
C VAL A 336 13.44 5.64 23.93
N GLY A 337 13.40 5.34 22.64
CA GLY A 337 12.74 4.17 22.09
C GLY A 337 13.47 3.55 20.93
N VAL A 338 12.99 2.39 20.49
CA VAL A 338 13.45 1.69 19.30
C VAL A 338 12.27 1.42 18.39
N GLY A 339 12.52 1.45 17.10
CA GLY A 339 11.43 1.35 16.13
C GLY A 339 11.92 1.05 14.74
N GLY A 340 11.00 1.14 13.80
CA GLY A 340 11.26 0.93 12.40
C GLY A 340 10.33 1.74 11.52
N ARG A 341 10.76 1.87 10.25
CA ARG A 341 10.03 2.58 9.22
C ARG A 341 10.09 1.78 7.93
N LEU A 342 8.92 1.48 7.38
CA LEU A 342 8.75 0.97 6.03
C LEU A 342 8.32 2.12 5.13
N ARG A 343 9.08 2.43 4.10
CA ARG A 343 8.84 3.58 3.22
C ARG A 343 8.81 3.16 1.76
N VAL A 344 7.85 3.73 1.03
CA VAL A 344 7.82 3.74 -0.43
C VAL A 344 7.98 5.19 -0.89
N LYS A 345 8.94 5.44 -1.77
CA LYS A 345 9.09 6.73 -2.46
C LYS A 345 8.90 6.48 -3.95
N SER A 346 8.14 7.33 -4.62
CA SER A 346 7.98 7.31 -6.07
C SER A 346 8.41 8.66 -6.64
N SER A 347 9.39 8.63 -7.54
CA SER A 347 9.97 9.79 -8.21
C SER A 347 9.56 9.77 -9.69
N PRO A 348 8.68 10.68 -10.16
CA PRO A 348 8.35 10.78 -11.58
C PRO A 348 9.55 11.27 -12.40
N ILE A 349 9.71 10.75 -13.61
CA ILE A 349 10.63 11.31 -14.60
C ILE A 349 10.08 12.63 -15.14
N ASN A 350 10.98 13.53 -15.50
CA ASN A 350 10.72 14.81 -16.12
C ASN A 350 11.26 14.79 -17.55
N GLY A 351 10.38 14.98 -18.54
CA GLY A 351 10.76 15.00 -19.96
C GLY A 351 10.76 13.63 -20.63
N TRP A 352 9.66 12.86 -20.47
CA TRP A 352 9.50 11.58 -21.17
C TRP A 352 9.51 11.72 -22.68
N ASN A 353 8.97 12.82 -23.22
CA ASN A 353 8.97 13.09 -24.66
C ASN A 353 10.40 13.06 -25.22
N ASP A 354 11.35 13.73 -24.57
CA ASP A 354 12.75 13.73 -24.98
C ASP A 354 13.39 12.32 -25.01
N ILE A 355 12.90 11.38 -24.18
CA ILE A 355 13.38 9.99 -24.15
C ILE A 355 12.72 9.17 -25.24
N VAL A 356 11.41 9.35 -25.45
CA VAL A 356 10.67 8.66 -26.51
C VAL A 356 11.14 9.12 -27.89
N ASP A 357 11.29 10.43 -28.09
CA ASP A 357 11.80 11.02 -29.33
C ASP A 357 13.20 10.48 -29.68
N ARG A 358 14.06 10.28 -28.67
CA ARG A 358 15.35 9.59 -28.88
C ARG A 358 15.20 8.13 -29.30
N GLY A 359 14.24 7.40 -28.73
CA GLY A 359 13.93 6.03 -29.17
C GLY A 359 13.52 5.96 -30.63
N TRP A 360 12.77 6.94 -31.10
CA TRP A 360 12.47 7.10 -32.52
C TRP A 360 13.73 7.42 -33.33
N ASP A 361 14.53 8.39 -32.90
CA ASP A 361 15.77 8.76 -33.60
C ASP A 361 16.73 7.56 -33.72
N ASP A 362 16.91 6.76 -32.66
CA ASP A 362 17.79 5.59 -32.67
C ASP A 362 17.28 4.46 -33.55
N ALA A 363 15.96 4.19 -33.50
CA ALA A 363 15.36 3.11 -34.28
C ALA A 363 15.49 3.37 -35.78
N PHE A 364 15.44 4.65 -36.18
CA PHE A 364 15.46 5.05 -37.58
C PHE A 364 16.81 5.58 -38.06
N TYR A 365 17.78 5.81 -37.18
CA TYR A 365 19.08 6.42 -37.51
C TYR A 365 19.74 5.84 -38.77
N PHE A 366 19.67 4.51 -38.97
CA PHE A 366 20.29 3.83 -40.11
C PHE A 366 19.48 3.86 -41.41
N TYR A 367 18.25 4.36 -41.37
CA TYR A 367 17.27 4.36 -42.46
C TYR A 367 16.70 5.75 -42.71
N THR A 368 17.27 6.78 -42.09
CA THR A 368 16.95 8.17 -42.37
C THR A 368 17.97 8.72 -43.35
N ASP A 369 17.53 9.24 -44.49
CA ASP A 369 18.37 9.88 -45.51
C ASP A 369 19.01 11.18 -44.96
N GLU A 370 20.02 11.71 -45.67
CA GLU A 370 20.72 12.96 -45.28
C GLU A 370 19.78 14.17 -45.11
N ASP A 371 18.57 14.11 -45.68
CA ASP A 371 17.52 15.13 -45.58
C ASP A 371 16.53 14.91 -44.42
N GLY A 372 16.69 13.84 -43.64
CA GLY A 372 15.85 13.52 -42.49
C GLY A 372 14.59 12.72 -42.83
N THR A 373 14.44 12.23 -44.07
CA THR A 373 13.31 11.38 -44.47
C THR A 373 13.62 9.89 -44.25
N ILE A 374 12.62 9.12 -43.80
CA ILE A 374 12.78 7.67 -43.60
C ILE A 374 12.72 6.98 -44.96
N ASP A 375 13.55 5.95 -45.17
CA ASP A 375 13.55 5.11 -46.36
C ASP A 375 12.12 4.62 -46.65
N PRO A 376 11.58 4.88 -47.87
CA PRO A 376 10.21 4.52 -48.23
C PRO A 376 9.88 3.04 -48.04
N ASP A 377 10.84 2.13 -48.24
CA ASP A 377 10.64 0.69 -48.06
C ASP A 377 10.49 0.33 -46.58
N VAL A 378 11.19 1.05 -45.70
CA VAL A 378 11.06 0.93 -44.24
C VAL A 378 9.75 1.54 -43.76
N GLU A 379 9.35 2.69 -44.30
CA GLU A 379 8.05 3.33 -44.00
C GLU A 379 6.88 2.42 -44.44
N GLU A 380 6.97 1.76 -45.59
CA GLU A 380 5.96 0.81 -46.07
C GLU A 380 5.93 -0.50 -45.26
N ALA A 381 7.08 -0.98 -44.81
CA ALA A 381 7.18 -2.19 -43.99
C ALA A 381 6.50 -2.05 -42.63
N LEU A 382 6.47 -0.85 -42.07
CA LEU A 382 6.04 -0.60 -40.70
C LEU A 382 4.57 -0.18 -40.66
N SER A 383 3.77 -0.99 -39.97
CA SER A 383 2.32 -0.78 -39.89
C SER A 383 1.89 -0.04 -38.63
N ASP A 384 2.63 -0.24 -37.52
CA ASP A 384 2.39 0.41 -36.23
C ASP A 384 3.68 0.36 -35.41
N ILE A 385 4.06 1.49 -34.84
CA ILE A 385 5.27 1.63 -34.03
C ILE A 385 4.89 2.41 -32.80
N ASP A 386 5.06 1.80 -31.64
CA ASP A 386 4.66 2.38 -30.37
C ASP A 386 5.75 2.11 -29.32
N PHE A 387 6.29 3.18 -28.74
CA PHE A 387 7.14 3.06 -27.57
C PHE A 387 6.26 3.12 -26.32
N VAL A 388 6.06 1.95 -25.70
CA VAL A 388 5.18 1.81 -24.55
C VAL A 388 5.98 1.99 -23.27
N ILE A 389 5.74 3.12 -22.59
CA ILE A 389 6.31 3.36 -21.27
C ILE A 389 5.71 2.36 -20.28
N GLU A 390 6.49 1.40 -19.81
CA GLU A 390 6.01 0.43 -18.81
C GLU A 390 5.96 1.05 -17.40
N SER A 391 7.03 1.76 -17.03
CA SER A 391 7.18 2.40 -15.72
C SER A 391 7.59 3.86 -15.88
N ASP A 392 6.78 4.79 -15.37
CA ASP A 392 7.01 6.25 -15.45
C ASP A 392 7.64 6.84 -14.18
N HIS A 393 7.84 6.01 -13.16
CA HIS A 393 8.31 6.41 -11.84
C HIS A 393 9.47 5.54 -11.37
N LEU A 394 10.52 6.18 -10.86
CA LEU A 394 11.55 5.50 -10.09
C LEU A 394 11.02 5.24 -8.67
N THR A 395 10.63 4.00 -8.40
CA THR A 395 10.09 3.59 -7.11
C THR A 395 11.17 2.98 -6.21
N GLU A 396 11.24 3.43 -4.97
CA GLU A 396 12.18 2.99 -3.95
C GLU A 396 11.43 2.48 -2.72
N PHE A 397 11.62 1.21 -2.38
CA PHE A 397 11.20 0.61 -1.13
C PHE A 397 12.37 0.67 -0.13
N ALA A 398 12.08 0.99 1.12
CA ALA A 398 13.07 0.97 2.18
C ALA A 398 12.49 0.41 3.47
N ALA A 399 13.28 -0.44 4.13
CA ALA A 399 13.00 -0.95 5.45
C ALA A 399 14.12 -0.51 6.40
N ASP A 400 13.74 0.27 7.40
CA ASP A 400 14.66 0.91 8.34
C ASP A 400 14.36 0.46 9.77
N LEU A 401 15.42 0.33 10.57
CA LEU A 401 15.36 0.11 12.01
C LEU A 401 16.26 1.12 12.70
N GLY A 402 15.92 1.51 13.93
CA GLY A 402 16.81 2.36 14.68
C GLY A 402 16.24 2.90 15.98
N VAL A 403 16.91 3.95 16.46
CA VAL A 403 16.65 4.57 17.76
C VAL A 403 15.84 5.85 17.55
N TYR A 404 14.85 6.03 18.40
CA TYR A 404 13.95 7.16 18.43
C TYR A 404 14.14 7.92 19.73
N PHE A 405 14.11 9.24 19.62
CA PHE A 405 14.23 10.15 20.74
C PHE A 405 13.00 11.05 20.79
N ASN A 406 12.50 11.29 21.98
CA ASN A 406 11.34 12.11 22.25
C ASN A 406 11.69 13.15 23.30
N PHE A 407 11.44 14.41 22.99
CA PHE A 407 11.66 15.56 23.85
C PHE A 407 10.28 16.15 24.15
N PRO A 408 9.60 15.68 25.20
CA PRO A 408 8.30 16.20 25.58
C PRO A 408 8.41 17.67 26.00
N LEU A 409 7.66 18.54 25.32
CA LEU A 409 7.55 19.96 25.65
C LEU A 409 6.37 20.23 26.60
N SER A 410 5.30 19.44 26.47
CA SER A 410 4.13 19.43 27.35
C SER A 410 3.37 18.09 27.16
N ASP A 411 2.30 17.87 27.93
CA ASP A 411 1.41 16.71 27.77
C ASP A 411 0.90 16.53 26.33
N ARG A 412 0.83 17.62 25.55
CA ARG A 412 0.32 17.59 24.17
C ARG A 412 1.37 17.81 23.10
N PHE A 413 2.56 18.31 23.43
CA PHE A 413 3.57 18.64 22.42
C PHE A 413 4.87 17.92 22.70
N ALA A 414 5.45 17.32 21.66
CA ALA A 414 6.78 16.73 21.75
C ALA A 414 7.58 16.93 20.47
N LEU A 415 8.89 17.14 20.63
CA LEU A 415 9.84 17.11 19.53
C LEU A 415 10.46 15.72 19.45
N GLY A 416 10.39 15.11 18.28
CA GLY A 416 10.99 13.81 18.01
C GLY A 416 12.23 13.94 17.15
N THR A 417 13.19 13.05 17.34
CA THR A 417 14.25 12.80 16.36
C THR A 417 14.56 11.31 16.30
N LYS A 418 15.25 10.88 15.25
CA LYS A 418 15.53 9.47 15.00
C LYS A 418 16.85 9.29 14.27
N VAL A 419 17.47 8.14 14.49
CA VAL A 419 18.62 7.67 13.72
C VAL A 419 18.31 6.26 13.28
N LEU A 420 18.30 6.06 11.97
CA LEU A 420 17.83 4.87 11.31
C LEU A 420 18.93 4.29 10.41
N ILE A 421 19.03 2.97 10.39
CA ILE A 421 19.80 2.22 9.42
C ILE A 421 18.88 1.20 8.75
N GLY A 422 19.00 1.04 7.44
CA GLY A 422 18.08 0.21 6.70
C GLY A 422 18.65 -0.28 5.39
N ARG A 423 17.81 -1.01 4.66
CA ARG A 423 18.08 -1.39 3.28
C ARG A 423 17.08 -0.72 2.36
N SER A 424 17.58 -0.27 1.23
CA SER A 424 16.76 0.24 0.14
C SER A 424 16.83 -0.71 -1.05
N ILE A 425 15.66 -1.06 -1.56
CA ILE A 425 15.44 -1.85 -2.77
C ILE A 425 14.75 -0.92 -3.76
N MET A 426 15.24 -0.88 -4.98
CA MET A 426 14.66 -0.07 -6.03
C MET A 426 13.91 -0.97 -7.00
N GLN A 427 12.76 -0.51 -7.49
CA GLN A 427 12.11 -1.14 -8.63
C GLN A 427 12.85 -0.70 -9.89
N GLU A 428 12.97 -1.63 -10.83
CA GLU A 428 13.50 -1.33 -12.16
C GLU A 428 12.58 -0.35 -12.89
N LEU A 429 13.21 0.56 -13.62
CA LEU A 429 12.54 1.45 -14.55
C LEU A 429 12.75 0.88 -15.95
N SER A 430 11.69 0.47 -16.63
CA SER A 430 11.74 -0.06 -18.00
C SER A 430 10.93 0.82 -18.96
N LEU A 431 11.46 1.00 -20.17
CA LEU A 431 10.79 1.49 -21.36
C LEU A 431 10.83 0.36 -22.39
N GLU A 432 9.66 -0.12 -22.80
CA GLU A 432 9.52 -1.18 -23.78
C GLU A 432 9.24 -0.55 -25.16
N GLY A 433 9.98 -0.99 -26.17
CA GLY A 433 9.68 -0.69 -27.57
C GLY A 433 8.73 -1.74 -28.12
N ARG A 434 7.73 -1.33 -28.90
CA ARG A 434 6.84 -2.24 -29.62
C ARG A 434 6.79 -1.87 -31.09
N LEU A 435 7.07 -2.85 -31.94
CA LEU A 435 7.11 -2.67 -33.39
C LEU A 435 6.28 -3.75 -34.07
N SER A 436 5.38 -3.35 -34.98
CA SER A 436 4.62 -4.28 -35.79
C SER A 436 4.64 -3.88 -37.26
N GLY A 437 4.87 -4.85 -38.13
CA GLY A 437 5.03 -4.61 -39.56
C GLY A 437 5.25 -5.91 -40.32
N ASN A 438 5.84 -5.80 -41.49
CA ASN A 438 6.26 -6.92 -42.32
C ASN A 438 7.77 -6.93 -42.44
N SER A 439 8.37 -8.12 -42.45
CA SER A 439 9.82 -8.25 -42.59
C SER A 439 10.32 -7.73 -43.95
N LEU A 440 11.49 -7.13 -43.96
CA LEU A 440 12.24 -6.73 -45.14
C LEU A 440 13.21 -7.84 -45.57
N ILE A 441 13.22 -8.16 -46.86
CA ILE A 441 14.11 -9.17 -47.43
C ILE A 441 15.03 -8.51 -48.45
N PRO A 442 16.34 -8.76 -48.40
CA PRO A 442 17.26 -8.26 -49.41
C PRO A 442 17.00 -8.99 -50.75
N ASP A 443 16.83 -8.22 -51.82
CA ASP A 443 16.96 -8.70 -53.18
C ASP A 443 18.46 -8.88 -53.53
N GLY A 444 18.77 -9.66 -54.56
CA GLY A 444 20.14 -10.01 -54.98
C GLY A 444 21.07 -8.84 -55.33
N ASN A 445 20.59 -7.59 -55.23
CA ASN A 445 21.31 -6.33 -55.42
C ASN A 445 21.41 -5.47 -54.13
N TYR A 446 21.20 -6.04 -52.94
CA TYR A 446 21.21 -5.29 -51.66
C TYR A 446 20.14 -4.18 -51.58
N GLN A 447 19.01 -4.37 -52.26
CA GLN A 447 17.81 -3.53 -52.13
C GLN A 447 16.79 -4.30 -51.30
N TYR A 448 16.10 -3.65 -50.38
CA TYR A 448 15.12 -4.31 -49.53
C TYR A 448 13.73 -4.24 -50.16
N HIS A 449 12.89 -5.24 -49.91
CA HIS A 449 11.48 -5.20 -50.25
C HIS A 449 10.65 -5.81 -49.13
N VAL A 450 9.44 -5.28 -48.98
CA VAL A 450 8.48 -5.70 -47.95
C VAL A 450 7.92 -7.09 -48.27
N ASP A 451 8.15 -8.07 -47.39
CA ASP A 451 7.53 -9.39 -47.48
C ASP A 451 6.21 -9.43 -46.71
N ASN A 452 5.12 -9.12 -47.42
CA ASN A 452 3.75 -9.17 -46.90
C ASN A 452 3.30 -10.57 -46.42
N SER A 453 4.08 -11.64 -46.66
CA SER A 453 3.80 -12.98 -46.14
C SER A 453 4.37 -13.22 -44.73
N ARG A 454 5.18 -12.30 -44.21
CA ARG A 454 5.85 -12.38 -42.91
C ARG A 454 5.53 -11.16 -42.05
N PRO A 455 4.29 -11.05 -41.55
CA PRO A 455 3.99 -10.08 -40.51
C PRO A 455 4.72 -10.43 -39.22
N PHE A 456 5.22 -9.42 -38.52
CA PHE A 456 5.82 -9.55 -37.19
C PHE A 456 5.19 -8.56 -36.22
N SER A 457 5.29 -8.91 -34.94
CA SER A 457 4.96 -8.04 -33.82
C SER A 457 5.95 -8.36 -32.70
N THR A 458 6.79 -7.39 -32.39
CA THR A 458 7.95 -7.54 -31.51
C THR A 458 7.87 -6.54 -30.39
N GLU A 459 8.06 -7.03 -29.17
CA GLU A 459 8.19 -6.23 -27.96
C GLU A 459 9.61 -6.45 -27.41
N TRP A 460 10.33 -5.40 -27.06
CA TRP A 460 11.67 -5.50 -26.48
C TRP A 460 11.94 -4.42 -25.43
N ASP A 461 12.84 -4.71 -24.49
CA ASP A 461 13.27 -3.77 -23.46
C ASP A 461 14.24 -2.74 -24.04
N TYR A 462 13.72 -1.68 -24.68
CA TYR A 462 14.54 -0.62 -25.27
C TYR A 462 15.49 0.01 -24.24
N PHE A 463 15.01 0.22 -23.02
CA PHE A 463 15.83 0.78 -21.96
C PHE A 463 15.41 0.33 -20.57
N THR A 464 16.38 -0.10 -19.75
CA THR A 464 16.16 -0.44 -18.35
C THR A 464 17.16 0.27 -17.43
N VAL A 465 16.67 0.79 -16.31
CA VAL A 465 17.51 1.29 -15.21
C VAL A 465 17.18 0.53 -13.94
N SER A 466 18.14 -0.26 -13.51
CA SER A 466 18.11 -0.97 -12.24
C SER A 466 19.05 -0.31 -11.23
N GLY A 467 18.80 -0.58 -9.96
CA GLY A 467 19.55 0.00 -8.86
C GLY A 467 19.88 -1.09 -7.86
N ASN A 468 21.13 -1.13 -7.43
CA ASN A 468 21.55 -2.14 -6.47
C ASN A 468 20.85 -1.99 -5.11
N ASN A 469 20.67 -3.13 -4.43
CA ASN A 469 20.27 -3.14 -3.03
C ASN A 469 21.39 -2.53 -2.19
N THR A 470 21.11 -1.42 -1.51
CA THR A 470 22.15 -0.69 -0.76
C THR A 470 21.73 -0.43 0.68
N MET A 471 22.74 -0.20 1.52
CA MET A 471 22.53 0.29 2.88
C MET A 471 22.10 1.76 2.83
N LYS A 472 21.09 2.08 3.63
CA LYS A 472 20.54 3.42 3.78
C LYS A 472 20.71 3.89 5.22
N TYR A 473 21.04 5.16 5.38
CA TYR A 473 21.13 5.85 6.67
C TYR A 473 20.10 6.97 6.69
N GLY A 474 19.26 7.00 7.71
CA GLY A 474 18.18 7.97 7.84
C GLY A 474 18.26 8.73 9.14
N THR A 475 17.86 9.99 9.12
CA THR A 475 17.55 10.77 10.32
C THR A 475 16.37 11.69 10.05
N GLY A 476 15.83 12.32 11.07
CA GLY A 476 14.73 13.25 10.91
C GLY A 476 14.38 13.98 12.19
N ILE A 477 13.62 15.05 12.04
CA ILE A 477 13.01 15.79 13.12
C ILE A 477 11.49 15.79 12.93
N SER A 478 10.75 15.75 14.03
CA SER A 478 9.30 15.79 13.99
C SER A 478 8.72 16.61 15.13
N LEU A 479 7.62 17.31 14.86
CA LEU A 479 6.78 17.95 15.88
C LEU A 479 5.49 17.16 16.00
N THR A 480 5.23 16.62 17.18
CA THR A 480 4.02 15.85 17.51
C THR A 480 3.08 16.70 18.35
N TYR A 481 1.80 16.69 18.00
CA TYR A 481 0.70 17.30 18.73
C TYR A 481 -0.35 16.24 19.07
N ALA A 482 -0.51 15.94 20.36
CA ALA A 482 -1.52 15.03 20.88
C ALA A 482 -2.90 15.70 20.83
N TYR A 483 -3.74 15.20 19.93
CA TYR A 483 -5.04 15.81 19.62
C TYR A 483 -6.16 15.15 20.41
N LYS A 484 -6.29 13.83 20.30
CA LYS A 484 -7.32 13.00 20.94
C LYS A 484 -6.71 11.79 21.62
N GLN A 485 -7.52 11.00 22.31
CA GLN A 485 -7.05 9.76 22.96
C GLN A 485 -6.41 8.84 21.91
N ASN A 486 -5.18 8.40 22.17
CA ASN A 486 -4.37 7.61 21.25
C ASN A 486 -4.20 8.24 19.87
N PHE A 487 -4.35 9.55 19.71
CA PHE A 487 -4.26 10.16 18.39
C PHE A 487 -3.47 11.46 18.41
N SER A 488 -2.39 11.47 17.63
CA SER A 488 -1.53 12.62 17.47
C SER A 488 -1.35 12.99 16.01
N TRP A 489 -1.28 14.29 15.75
CA TRP A 489 -0.76 14.83 14.50
C TRP A 489 0.75 14.95 14.62
N LYS A 490 1.48 14.61 13.57
CA LYS A 490 2.93 14.78 13.54
C LYS A 490 3.36 15.34 12.20
N VAL A 491 4.09 16.45 12.21
CA VAL A 491 4.76 17.03 11.05
C VAL A 491 6.24 16.67 11.14
N PHE A 492 6.87 16.29 10.05
CA PHE A 492 8.25 15.80 10.05
C PHE A 492 9.05 16.25 8.85
N ILE A 493 10.36 16.29 9.04
CA ILE A 493 11.36 16.41 7.97
C ILE A 493 12.34 15.26 8.16
N ASP A 494 12.37 14.36 7.19
CA ASP A 494 13.29 13.23 7.16
C ASP A 494 14.40 13.46 6.13
N TYR A 495 15.61 13.09 6.48
CA TYR A 495 16.77 13.04 5.58
C TYR A 495 17.24 11.59 5.45
N ASP A 496 17.28 11.08 4.23
CA ASP A 496 17.80 9.75 3.90
C ASP A 496 19.04 9.90 3.00
N PHE A 497 20.10 9.18 3.35
CA PHE A 497 21.34 9.04 2.59
C PHE A 497 21.57 7.59 2.18
N ALA A 498 21.92 7.37 0.92
CA ALA A 498 22.34 6.07 0.40
C ALA A 498 23.37 6.23 -0.72
N ARG A 499 24.35 5.35 -0.81
CA ARG A 499 25.26 5.30 -1.98
C ARG A 499 24.84 4.15 -2.88
N LYS A 500 24.31 4.47 -4.06
CA LYS A 500 23.74 3.51 -5.00
C LYS A 500 24.59 3.40 -6.25
N THR A 501 24.61 2.20 -6.81
CA THR A 501 25.06 1.96 -8.18
C THR A 501 23.80 1.74 -9.01
N TYR A 502 23.65 2.58 -10.03
CA TYR A 502 22.61 2.45 -11.04
C TYR A 502 23.24 1.79 -12.25
N THR A 503 22.61 0.74 -12.77
CA THR A 503 23.00 0.10 -14.01
C THR A 503 21.90 0.34 -15.02
N MET A 504 22.31 0.86 -16.15
CA MET A 504 21.48 1.15 -17.29
C MET A 504 21.82 0.14 -18.37
N ASN A 505 20.81 -0.56 -18.87
CA ASN A 505 20.92 -1.33 -20.10
C ASN A 505 20.08 -0.63 -21.16
N TYR A 506 20.61 -0.61 -22.36
CA TYR A 506 20.04 0.07 -23.50
C TYR A 506 20.14 -0.86 -24.69
N ASP A 507 19.04 -1.08 -25.40
CA ASP A 507 18.96 -1.94 -26.58
C ASP A 507 18.18 -1.22 -27.69
N THR A 508 18.92 -0.71 -28.67
CA THR A 508 18.35 -0.01 -29.82
C THR A 508 17.92 -0.96 -30.93
N GLY A 509 18.30 -2.24 -30.86
CA GLY A 509 18.17 -3.18 -31.98
C GLY A 509 17.22 -4.34 -31.75
N GLY A 510 16.43 -4.35 -30.66
CA GLY A 510 15.57 -5.48 -30.28
C GLY A 510 14.59 -5.93 -31.37
N PHE A 511 14.19 -5.02 -32.27
CA PHE A 511 13.28 -5.30 -33.39
C PHE A 511 13.98 -5.79 -34.67
N PHE A 512 15.29 -5.57 -34.81
CA PHE A 512 15.99 -5.82 -36.08
C PHE A 512 15.91 -7.27 -36.52
N LYS A 513 15.88 -8.21 -35.57
CA LYS A 513 15.79 -9.64 -35.89
C LYS A 513 14.51 -10.00 -36.64
N ASP A 514 13.42 -9.30 -36.37
CA ASP A 514 12.12 -9.55 -36.99
C ASP A 514 11.92 -8.67 -38.23
N LEU A 515 12.49 -7.46 -38.24
CA LEU A 515 12.47 -6.58 -39.41
C LEU A 515 13.43 -7.05 -40.52
N PHE A 516 14.66 -7.46 -40.19
CA PHE A 516 15.70 -7.93 -41.11
C PHE A 516 16.16 -9.36 -40.80
N PRO A 517 15.29 -10.37 -40.93
CA PRO A 517 15.57 -11.72 -40.45
C PRO A 517 16.73 -12.40 -41.19
N VAL A 518 16.99 -12.02 -42.45
CA VAL A 518 18.08 -12.60 -43.26
C VAL A 518 19.45 -12.08 -42.81
N ASP A 519 19.57 -10.77 -42.62
CA ASP A 519 20.86 -10.15 -42.24
C ASP A 519 21.21 -10.47 -40.79
N MET A 520 20.23 -10.38 -39.90
CA MET A 520 20.41 -10.67 -38.47
C MET A 520 20.68 -12.15 -38.18
N ALA A 521 20.33 -13.07 -39.08
CA ALA A 521 20.68 -14.48 -38.93
C ALA A 521 22.19 -14.75 -39.05
N SER A 522 22.95 -13.84 -39.67
CA SER A 522 24.40 -13.96 -39.84
C SER A 522 25.20 -13.36 -38.68
N ILE A 523 24.56 -12.54 -37.84
CA ILE A 523 25.18 -11.82 -36.73
C ILE A 523 25.23 -12.73 -35.50
N SER A 524 26.40 -12.89 -34.90
CA SER A 524 26.55 -13.63 -33.66
C SER A 524 25.98 -12.84 -32.47
N PRO A 525 25.58 -13.51 -31.36
CA PRO A 525 25.10 -12.81 -30.17
C PRO A 525 26.10 -11.81 -29.57
N ALA A 526 27.40 -12.03 -29.79
CA ALA A 526 28.45 -11.12 -29.33
C ALA A 526 28.51 -9.84 -30.17
N GLU A 527 28.44 -9.97 -31.49
CA GLU A 527 28.39 -8.84 -32.43
C GLU A 527 27.12 -8.03 -32.23
N TYR A 528 25.97 -8.69 -32.03
CA TYR A 528 24.72 -7.99 -31.71
C TYR A 528 24.85 -7.15 -30.44
N LYS A 529 25.43 -7.72 -29.37
CA LYS A 529 25.65 -7.00 -28.11
C LYS A 529 26.55 -5.78 -28.32
N GLU A 530 27.59 -5.91 -29.14
CA GLU A 530 28.54 -4.82 -29.44
C GLU A 530 27.90 -3.69 -30.25
N TRP A 531 27.02 -4.02 -31.20
CA TRP A 531 26.48 -3.04 -32.15
C TRP A 531 25.19 -2.36 -31.68
N PHE A 532 24.35 -3.05 -30.91
CA PHE A 532 22.99 -2.58 -30.60
C PHE A 532 22.72 -2.39 -29.12
N THR A 533 23.60 -2.88 -28.24
CA THR A 533 23.37 -2.78 -26.80
C THR A 533 24.47 -2.01 -26.08
N ALA A 534 24.08 -1.23 -25.09
CA ALA A 534 25.00 -0.53 -24.22
C ALA A 534 24.64 -0.77 -22.74
N GLU A 535 25.64 -1.13 -21.95
CA GLU A 535 25.51 -1.31 -20.51
C GLU A 535 26.43 -0.31 -19.80
N LYS A 536 25.85 0.57 -18.97
CA LYS A 536 26.61 1.55 -18.20
C LYS A 536 26.19 1.57 -16.74
N SER A 537 27.17 1.50 -15.85
CA SER A 537 26.95 1.66 -14.42
C SER A 537 27.52 2.98 -13.89
N ILE A 538 26.71 3.70 -13.11
CA ILE A 538 27.14 4.92 -12.39
C ILE A 538 26.94 4.75 -10.90
N LYS A 539 27.87 5.29 -10.10
CA LYS A 539 27.77 5.29 -8.64
C LYS A 539 27.42 6.68 -8.13
N LYS A 540 26.27 6.84 -7.49
CA LYS A 540 25.75 8.14 -7.03
C LYS A 540 25.44 8.16 -5.54
N ASN A 541 25.77 9.28 -4.90
CA ASN A 541 25.35 9.57 -3.54
C ASN A 541 23.94 10.16 -3.59
N MET A 542 22.98 9.41 -3.06
CA MET A 542 21.58 9.78 -3.03
C MET A 542 21.27 10.47 -1.71
N ASN A 543 20.91 11.75 -1.80
CA ASN A 543 20.43 12.57 -0.69
C ASN A 543 18.93 12.82 -0.90
N SER A 544 18.11 12.58 0.11
CA SER A 544 16.66 12.71 -0.01
C SER A 544 16.08 13.40 1.22
N PHE A 545 15.54 14.59 1.05
CA PHE A 545 14.75 15.26 2.08
C PHE A 545 13.27 14.98 1.85
N VAL A 546 12.52 14.58 2.87
CA VAL A 546 11.07 14.37 2.80
C VAL A 546 10.41 15.23 3.86
N LEU A 547 9.65 16.23 3.43
CA LEU A 547 8.79 17.04 4.29
C LEU A 547 7.40 16.43 4.28
N GLY A 548 6.82 16.21 5.45
CA GLY A 548 5.54 15.51 5.52
C GLY A 548 4.75 15.72 6.79
N ALA A 549 3.57 15.11 6.79
CA ALA A 549 2.67 15.01 7.92
C ALA A 549 2.22 13.57 8.09
N SER A 550 1.80 13.24 9.30
CA SER A 550 1.39 11.91 9.69
C SER A 550 0.32 12.00 10.76
N PHE A 551 -0.53 10.99 10.79
CA PHE A 551 -1.31 10.71 11.97
C PHE A 551 -0.67 9.52 12.68
N ALA A 552 -0.65 9.59 14.01
CA ALA A 552 -0.01 8.62 14.87
C ALA A 552 -1.00 8.12 15.92
N ILE A 553 -0.98 6.81 16.14
CA ILE A 553 -1.65 6.15 17.24
C ILE A 553 -0.65 5.96 18.36
N ASN A 554 -0.87 6.64 19.49
CA ASN A 554 0.04 6.58 20.63
C ASN A 554 -0.32 5.42 21.58
N PHE A 555 0.65 4.93 22.36
CA PHE A 555 0.45 3.91 23.40
C PHE A 555 1.53 3.88 24.47
#